data_AF-A0A918WPM0-F1
#
_entry.id   AF-A0A918WPM0-F1
#
_cell.length_a   1.000
_cell.length_b   1.000
_cell.length_c   1.000
_cell.angle_alpha   90.00
_cell.angle_beta   90.00
_cell.angle_gamma   90.00
#
_symmetry.space_group_name_H-M   'P 1'
#
loop_
_entity.id
_entity.type
_entity.pdbx_description
1 polymer ?
#
loop_
_entity_poly.entity_id
_entity_poly.type
_entity_poly.pdbx_seq_one_letter_code
_entity_poly.pdbx_strand_id
1 'polypeptide(L)'
;MATAGDPQETGVTGRQTLRMVVHTSIGGSTARIHLVNTFSKSPVTIGHATVARQSAGAAAAGKPVTLTFGGSERTVLAPGGSVYSDAVAFPVRPDENLLVSIHLPEAVTAAPYHEYTRQTSYMSAAGDGTDRSAEAGAGSFRAYDYWSLLAGVDVTPAAGTGGTVVALGDSQTDGGWSTPGANRRWPDAYARALRAQSRPMGVVNAGISANRILADHSTKSSISPVYGPSALNRFDRDVLAQPNVRSVVLYEGINDIVLDDASSTDLIAGIRQLAERSHRAGLTFTVATIPPFKGNGYFTEAREEVRRQVNAYIRTTRDIDAVADFDAATRDPLDPAKLFAAYHGTGERDDALHFNDNGCQALAETLAGGDAPTRFTPNFSQTTAADFTGDGVADIVARGTEDLYLWPGAGDGTFRRPVQLKAHWASTETAAADFTGDGKPDLIARDANASLYLWPGTGNGTLGEPRRLTGGWNFTETTGGDFTGDGVADIVARDAKGDLYMWDGRTGGDFTKPHLVEAGWNYTQATAGDFTGDGKPDLIARDAKADLYLWEGKANGDFTTRRLLTGGWTYSETAAGAFYGGGTSHLIARSEANGVLKEWVNRGGGDFSRPLRLTDGW
;
A
#
# COMPACT_ATOMS: atom_id res chain seq x y z
N MET A 1 -5.13 -23.33 5.14
CA MET A 1 -5.60 -24.35 4.17
C MET A 1 -7.08 -24.60 4.39
N ALA A 2 -7.84 -24.70 3.30
CA ALA A 2 -9.30 -24.58 3.34
C ALA A 2 -10.04 -25.91 3.05
N THR A 3 -9.53 -26.74 2.14
CA THR A 3 -10.17 -28.02 1.74
C THR A 3 -9.13 -29.06 1.31
N ALA A 4 -9.57 -30.22 0.81
CA ALA A 4 -8.77 -31.11 -0.04
C ALA A 4 -9.18 -30.96 -1.51
N GLY A 5 -8.19 -30.82 -2.38
CA GLY A 5 -8.38 -30.81 -3.83
C GLY A 5 -7.80 -32.08 -4.45
N ASP A 6 -8.36 -32.48 -5.60
CA ASP A 6 -7.85 -33.62 -6.35
C ASP A 6 -6.56 -33.25 -7.13
N PRO A 7 -5.85 -34.23 -7.75
CA PRO A 7 -4.62 -33.93 -8.46
C PRO A 7 -4.80 -33.12 -9.76
N GLN A 8 -6.01 -33.09 -10.34
CA GLN A 8 -6.30 -32.24 -11.50
C GLN A 8 -6.40 -30.77 -11.08
N GLU A 9 -6.98 -30.51 -9.91
CA GLU A 9 -7.10 -29.17 -9.31
C GLU A 9 -5.77 -28.67 -8.75
N THR A 10 -5.07 -29.54 -8.01
CA THR A 10 -3.89 -29.15 -7.22
C THR A 10 -2.55 -29.42 -7.89
N GLY A 11 -2.50 -30.16 -9.00
CA GLY A 11 -1.24 -30.58 -9.63
C GLY A 11 -0.31 -31.43 -8.74
N VAL A 12 -0.73 -31.77 -7.50
CA VAL A 12 -0.01 -32.60 -6.53
C VAL A 12 -0.45 -34.05 -6.74
N THR A 13 0.23 -34.74 -7.65
CA THR A 13 -0.04 -36.14 -7.99
C THR A 13 0.71 -37.13 -7.11
N GLY A 14 1.63 -36.64 -6.28
CA GLY A 14 2.67 -37.47 -5.67
C GLY A 14 3.74 -37.88 -6.69
N ARG A 15 4.76 -38.62 -6.24
CA ARG A 15 6.00 -38.84 -7.00
C ARG A 15 6.58 -37.52 -7.51
N GLN A 16 6.65 -36.55 -6.61
CA GLN A 16 7.01 -35.16 -6.89
C GLN A 16 7.73 -34.56 -5.70
N THR A 17 8.52 -33.52 -5.95
CA THR A 17 9.00 -32.61 -4.92
C THR A 17 8.19 -31.33 -4.99
N LEU A 18 7.56 -30.94 -3.89
CA LEU A 18 6.97 -29.61 -3.72
C LEU A 18 7.99 -28.71 -3.02
N ARG A 19 8.00 -27.43 -3.37
CA ARG A 19 8.86 -26.39 -2.81
C ARG A 19 8.01 -25.14 -2.60
N MET A 20 7.55 -24.97 -1.37
CA MET A 20 6.63 -23.92 -1.00
C MET A 20 7.38 -22.72 -0.46
N VAL A 21 7.00 -21.54 -0.92
CA VAL A 21 7.49 -20.28 -0.39
C VAL A 21 6.62 -19.89 0.79
N VAL A 22 7.24 -19.60 1.94
CA VAL A 22 6.58 -19.07 3.13
C VAL A 22 7.28 -17.81 3.60
N HIS A 23 6.52 -16.74 3.80
CA HIS A 23 7.03 -15.47 4.30
C HIS A 23 6.94 -15.43 5.82
N THR A 24 8.04 -15.03 6.47
CA THR A 24 8.16 -15.04 7.94
C THR A 24 7.92 -13.65 8.51
N SER A 25 7.00 -13.54 9.47
CA SER A 25 6.72 -12.30 10.18
C SER A 25 7.73 -12.00 11.28
N ILE A 26 8.43 -13.02 11.79
CA ILE A 26 9.41 -12.87 12.85
C ILE A 26 10.63 -13.77 12.64
N GLY A 27 11.78 -13.31 13.13
CA GLY A 27 13.03 -14.06 13.10
C GLY A 27 13.25 -14.91 14.35
N GLY A 28 14.22 -15.81 14.27
CA GLY A 28 14.56 -16.73 15.36
C GLY A 28 15.82 -17.54 15.08
N SER A 29 16.26 -18.33 16.07
CA SER A 29 17.47 -19.16 15.96
C SER A 29 17.22 -20.56 15.41
N THR A 30 15.97 -21.03 15.47
CA THR A 30 15.56 -22.34 14.97
C THR A 30 14.30 -22.22 14.13
N ALA A 31 14.10 -23.20 13.26
CA ALA A 31 12.86 -23.39 12.52
C ALA A 31 12.28 -24.78 12.81
N ARG A 32 10.96 -24.87 12.85
CA ARG A 32 10.21 -26.13 12.91
C ARG A 32 9.02 -26.05 11.96
N ILE A 33 8.85 -27.05 11.13
CA ILE A 33 7.86 -27.04 10.05
C ILE A 33 6.62 -27.82 10.47
N HIS A 34 5.45 -27.22 10.30
CA HIS A 34 4.16 -27.88 10.51
C HIS A 34 3.59 -28.33 9.16
N LEU A 35 3.53 -29.65 8.97
CA LEU A 35 2.90 -30.27 7.81
C LEU A 35 1.55 -30.86 8.20
N VAL A 36 0.56 -30.73 7.33
CA VAL A 36 -0.81 -31.16 7.59
C VAL A 36 -1.40 -31.94 6.43
N ASN A 37 -2.32 -32.83 6.74
CA ASN A 37 -3.15 -33.58 5.79
C ASN A 37 -4.64 -33.46 6.16
N THR A 38 -5.03 -32.27 6.63
CA THR A 38 -6.27 -31.96 7.36
C THR A 38 -7.56 -32.43 6.69
N PHE A 39 -7.61 -32.44 5.36
CA PHE A 39 -8.84 -32.71 4.62
C PHE A 39 -8.76 -33.95 3.71
N SER A 40 -7.58 -34.57 3.60
CA SER A 40 -7.44 -35.80 2.80
C SER A 40 -7.89 -37.01 3.61
N LYS A 41 -8.53 -37.95 2.93
CA LYS A 41 -8.94 -39.25 3.49
C LYS A 41 -7.85 -40.33 3.35
N SER A 42 -6.78 -40.02 2.63
CA SER A 42 -5.67 -40.94 2.38
C SER A 42 -4.41 -40.47 3.11
N PRO A 43 -3.55 -41.39 3.60
CA PRO A 43 -2.26 -41.00 4.16
C PRO A 43 -1.35 -40.42 3.07
N VAL A 44 -0.45 -39.50 3.46
CA VAL A 44 0.58 -38.93 2.58
C VAL A 44 1.95 -39.20 3.17
N THR A 45 2.77 -39.95 2.44
CA THR A 45 4.16 -40.19 2.82
C THR A 45 5.03 -38.98 2.46
N ILE A 46 5.83 -38.50 3.42
CA ILE A 46 6.90 -37.54 3.21
C ILE A 46 8.22 -38.32 3.21
N GLY A 47 8.86 -38.42 2.05
CA GLY A 47 10.10 -39.17 1.85
C GLY A 47 11.33 -38.44 2.38
N HIS A 48 11.39 -37.13 2.13
CA HIS A 48 12.41 -36.20 2.62
C HIS A 48 11.82 -34.80 2.70
N ALA A 49 12.33 -33.97 3.61
CA ALA A 49 11.94 -32.58 3.70
C ALA A 49 13.13 -31.69 4.05
N THR A 50 13.13 -30.45 3.54
CA THR A 50 14.20 -29.49 3.78
C THR A 50 13.66 -28.08 3.95
N VAL A 51 14.42 -27.23 4.64
CA VAL A 51 14.21 -25.77 4.71
C VAL A 51 15.42 -25.02 4.16
N ALA A 52 15.18 -23.93 3.42
CA ALA A 52 16.24 -23.03 2.94
C ALA A 52 15.74 -21.57 2.93
N ARG A 53 16.65 -20.60 2.85
CA ARG A 53 16.29 -19.21 2.52
C ARG A 53 16.13 -19.09 1.01
N GLN A 54 15.13 -18.34 0.56
CA GLN A 54 14.96 -18.07 -0.87
C GLN A 54 16.01 -17.05 -1.34
N SER A 55 16.61 -17.28 -2.52
CA SER A 55 17.41 -16.26 -3.21
C SER A 55 16.60 -15.55 -4.29
N ALA A 56 16.05 -16.32 -5.23
CA ALA A 56 15.15 -15.83 -6.26
C ALA A 56 14.34 -17.00 -6.84
N GLY A 57 13.03 -16.80 -7.06
CA GLY A 57 12.18 -17.85 -7.61
C GLY A 57 12.26 -19.15 -6.79
N ALA A 58 12.46 -20.30 -7.44
CA ALA A 58 12.66 -21.58 -6.76
C ALA A 58 14.08 -21.78 -6.19
N ALA A 59 15.02 -20.85 -6.41
CA ALA A 59 16.41 -21.01 -6.00
C ALA A 59 16.62 -20.68 -4.52
N ALA A 60 17.47 -21.46 -3.87
CA ALA A 60 17.89 -21.26 -2.49
C ALA A 60 19.15 -20.38 -2.41
N ALA A 61 19.27 -19.59 -1.35
CA ALA A 61 20.45 -18.77 -1.05
C ALA A 61 21.61 -19.57 -0.41
N GLY A 62 21.51 -20.89 -0.38
CA GLY A 62 22.49 -21.80 0.20
C GLY A 62 22.03 -23.25 0.12
N LYS A 63 22.78 -24.16 0.73
CA LYS A 63 22.40 -25.58 0.81
C LYS A 63 21.14 -25.74 1.68
N PRO A 64 20.06 -26.35 1.17
CA PRO A 64 18.89 -26.67 1.98
C PRO A 64 19.25 -27.57 3.16
N VAL A 65 18.62 -27.31 4.31
CA VAL A 65 18.84 -28.03 5.57
C VAL A 65 17.78 -29.10 5.72
N THR A 66 18.20 -30.34 5.93
CA THR A 66 17.32 -31.49 6.15
C THR A 66 16.51 -31.36 7.44
N LEU A 67 15.23 -31.71 7.33
CA LEU A 67 14.29 -31.81 8.43
C LEU A 67 14.13 -33.27 8.83
N THR A 68 13.91 -33.51 10.12
CA THR A 68 13.61 -34.82 10.70
C THR A 68 12.29 -34.78 11.45
N PHE A 69 11.71 -35.94 11.73
CA PHE A 69 10.44 -36.12 12.42
C PHE A 69 10.62 -37.24 13.45
N GLY A 70 10.83 -36.88 14.72
CA GLY A 70 11.21 -37.86 15.75
C GLY A 70 12.55 -38.55 15.44
N GLY A 71 13.50 -37.83 14.84
CA GLY A 71 14.81 -38.32 14.42
C GLY A 71 14.86 -39.00 13.06
N SER A 72 13.73 -39.21 12.39
CA SER A 72 13.64 -39.84 11.06
C SER A 72 13.49 -38.79 9.95
N GLU A 73 14.21 -38.92 8.84
CA GLU A 73 14.02 -38.06 7.65
C GLU A 73 12.69 -38.32 6.92
N ARG A 74 12.09 -39.49 7.16
CA ARG A 74 10.82 -39.93 6.57
C ARG A 74 9.70 -39.91 7.61
N THR A 75 8.50 -39.51 7.21
CA THR A 75 7.29 -39.59 8.03
C THR A 75 6.04 -39.87 7.19
N VAL A 76 4.92 -40.18 7.85
CA VAL A 76 3.62 -40.36 7.22
C VAL A 76 2.61 -39.43 7.88
N LEU A 77 1.98 -38.59 7.07
CA LEU A 77 0.83 -37.80 7.46
C LEU A 77 -0.42 -38.69 7.39
N ALA A 78 -1.02 -39.00 8.55
CA ALA A 78 -2.29 -39.73 8.60
C ALA A 78 -3.44 -38.94 7.94
N PRO A 79 -4.52 -39.59 7.49
CA PRO A 79 -5.75 -38.90 7.07
C PRO A 79 -6.23 -37.91 8.13
N GLY A 80 -6.49 -36.67 7.75
CA GLY A 80 -6.89 -35.60 8.68
C GLY A 80 -5.82 -35.17 9.70
N GLY A 81 -4.62 -35.77 9.65
CA GLY A 81 -3.57 -35.60 10.65
C GLY A 81 -2.62 -34.44 10.36
N SER A 82 -1.66 -34.24 11.25
CA SER A 82 -0.54 -33.32 11.07
C SER A 82 0.71 -33.82 11.79
N VAL A 83 1.88 -33.33 11.37
CA VAL A 83 3.16 -33.61 12.01
C VAL A 83 3.99 -32.32 12.08
N TYR A 84 4.76 -32.19 13.16
CA TYR A 84 5.81 -31.19 13.25
C TYR A 84 7.14 -31.87 12.97
N SER A 85 8.03 -31.19 12.24
CA SER A 85 9.43 -31.59 12.23
C SER A 85 10.03 -31.46 13.64
N ASP A 86 11.18 -32.10 13.85
CA ASP A 86 12.08 -31.71 14.93
C ASP A 86 12.56 -30.27 14.67
N ALA A 87 12.87 -29.53 15.74
CA ALA A 87 13.41 -28.18 15.61
C ALA A 87 14.84 -28.24 15.07
N VAL A 88 15.13 -27.49 14.01
CA VAL A 88 16.45 -27.43 13.39
C VAL A 88 17.12 -26.09 13.66
N ALA A 89 18.42 -26.11 13.94
CA ALA A 89 19.23 -24.90 14.01
C ALA A 89 19.29 -24.25 12.62
N PHE A 90 18.54 -23.19 12.46
CA PHE A 90 18.37 -22.49 11.20
C PHE A 90 17.99 -21.04 11.55
N PRO A 91 18.94 -20.10 11.50
CA PRO A 91 18.62 -18.71 11.74
C PRO A 91 17.57 -18.26 10.74
N VAL A 92 16.51 -17.61 11.22
CA VAL A 92 15.46 -16.98 10.43
C VAL A 92 15.51 -15.48 10.71
N ARG A 93 15.50 -14.67 9.65
CA ARG A 93 15.37 -13.21 9.69
C ARG A 93 13.87 -12.88 9.67
N PRO A 94 13.43 -11.83 10.38
CA PRO A 94 12.08 -11.32 10.15
C PRO A 94 11.95 -10.83 8.71
N ASP A 95 10.74 -10.87 8.16
CA ASP A 95 10.41 -10.35 6.83
C ASP A 95 11.12 -11.09 5.68
N GLU A 96 11.39 -12.38 5.84
CA GLU A 96 12.07 -13.17 4.81
C GLU A 96 11.24 -14.31 4.26
N ASN A 97 11.52 -14.67 3.00
CA ASN A 97 10.97 -15.85 2.38
C ASN A 97 11.86 -17.07 2.64
N LEU A 98 11.23 -18.14 3.10
CA LEU A 98 11.81 -19.47 3.21
C LEU A 98 11.25 -20.38 2.13
N LEU A 99 12.07 -21.35 1.71
CA LEU A 99 11.69 -22.47 0.87
C LEU A 99 11.55 -23.71 1.75
N VAL A 100 10.33 -24.23 1.87
CA VAL A 100 10.06 -25.52 2.49
C VAL A 100 9.83 -26.53 1.37
N SER A 101 10.76 -27.46 1.20
CA SER A 101 10.65 -28.50 0.18
C SER A 101 10.28 -29.84 0.80
N ILE A 102 9.35 -30.57 0.19
CA ILE A 102 8.93 -31.91 0.60
C ILE A 102 8.93 -32.85 -0.61
N HIS A 103 9.53 -34.01 -0.47
CA HIS A 103 9.47 -35.09 -1.43
C HIS A 103 8.30 -36.03 -1.10
N LEU A 104 7.47 -36.28 -2.10
CA LEU A 104 6.35 -37.20 -2.08
C LEU A 104 6.75 -38.44 -2.89
N PRO A 105 7.22 -39.54 -2.26
CA PRO A 105 7.69 -40.73 -2.98
C PRO A 105 6.56 -41.56 -3.58
N GLU A 106 5.35 -41.40 -3.06
CA GLU A 106 4.16 -42.19 -3.40
C GLU A 106 3.11 -41.32 -4.08
N ALA A 107 2.13 -41.96 -4.73
CA ALA A 107 1.02 -41.24 -5.35
C ALA A 107 0.14 -40.55 -4.29
N VAL A 108 -0.33 -39.34 -4.58
CA VAL A 108 -1.24 -38.58 -3.73
C VAL A 108 -2.56 -38.43 -4.46
N THR A 109 -3.65 -38.92 -3.86
CA THR A 109 -4.99 -38.92 -4.46
C THR A 109 -5.80 -37.67 -4.13
N ALA A 110 -5.43 -36.97 -3.05
CA ALA A 110 -5.97 -35.69 -2.67
C ALA A 110 -4.99 -35.04 -1.68
N ALA A 111 -4.71 -33.75 -1.87
CA ALA A 111 -3.86 -32.99 -0.99
C ALA A 111 -4.66 -31.81 -0.41
N PRO A 112 -4.41 -31.39 0.84
CA PRO A 112 -5.05 -30.20 1.32
C PRO A 112 -4.59 -28.99 0.49
N TYR A 113 -5.49 -28.06 0.30
CA TYR A 113 -5.42 -27.04 -0.74
C TYR A 113 -5.78 -25.67 -0.16
N HIS A 114 -5.00 -24.67 -0.56
CA HIS A 114 -5.21 -23.26 -0.26
C HIS A 114 -4.99 -22.43 -1.53
N GLU A 115 -6.07 -22.03 -2.18
CA GLU A 115 -6.05 -21.36 -3.48
C GLU A 115 -5.41 -19.96 -3.45
N TYR A 116 -5.63 -19.21 -2.37
CA TYR A 116 -5.35 -17.78 -2.30
C TYR A 116 -4.09 -17.45 -1.48
N THR A 117 -2.93 -18.02 -1.84
CA THR A 117 -1.71 -17.78 -1.04
C THR A 117 -1.08 -16.40 -1.25
N ARG A 118 -1.34 -15.76 -2.40
CA ARG A 118 -0.58 -14.60 -2.92
C ARG A 118 0.94 -14.83 -2.93
N GLN A 119 1.36 -16.09 -2.98
CA GLN A 119 2.74 -16.52 -3.03
C GLN A 119 2.92 -17.51 -4.19
N THR A 120 4.00 -17.35 -4.94
CA THR A 120 4.36 -18.33 -5.96
C THR A 120 5.24 -19.40 -5.33
N SER A 121 4.74 -20.64 -5.33
CA SER A 121 5.45 -21.85 -4.94
C SER A 121 5.87 -22.66 -6.17
N TYR A 122 6.59 -23.76 -5.99
CA TYR A 122 7.22 -24.49 -7.07
C TYR A 122 7.14 -26.01 -6.89
N MET A 123 6.97 -26.76 -7.96
CA MET A 123 6.90 -28.23 -7.91
C MET A 123 7.70 -28.85 -9.05
N SER A 124 8.19 -30.07 -8.84
CA SER A 124 8.76 -30.86 -9.95
C SER A 124 7.67 -31.35 -10.91
N ALA A 125 8.09 -31.82 -12.08
CA ALA A 125 7.19 -32.45 -13.04
C ALA A 125 6.42 -33.62 -12.39
N ALA A 126 5.16 -33.79 -12.79
CA ALA A 126 4.32 -34.89 -12.30
C ALA A 126 4.95 -36.25 -12.66
N GLY A 127 4.95 -37.17 -11.70
CA GLY A 127 5.50 -38.53 -11.89
C GLY A 127 7.02 -38.64 -11.88
N ASP A 128 7.74 -37.52 -11.77
CA ASP A 128 9.21 -37.47 -11.76
C ASP A 128 9.86 -38.40 -10.73
N GLY A 129 9.31 -38.47 -9.52
CA GLY A 129 9.74 -39.37 -8.44
C GLY A 129 11.10 -39.05 -7.81
N THR A 130 11.92 -38.21 -8.44
CA THR A 130 13.22 -37.78 -7.93
C THR A 130 13.04 -36.91 -6.69
N ASP A 131 13.82 -37.19 -5.64
CA ASP A 131 13.95 -36.28 -4.51
C ASP A 131 14.82 -35.08 -4.92
N ARG A 132 14.17 -33.93 -5.07
CA ARG A 132 14.81 -32.65 -5.41
C ARG A 132 14.82 -31.68 -4.24
N SER A 133 14.40 -32.11 -3.06
CA SER A 133 14.19 -31.20 -1.94
C SER A 133 15.49 -30.49 -1.53
N ALA A 134 16.63 -31.19 -1.62
CA ALA A 134 17.97 -30.66 -1.35
C ALA A 134 18.61 -29.82 -2.48
N GLU A 135 17.97 -29.65 -3.64
CA GLU A 135 18.54 -28.89 -4.76
C GLU A 135 18.52 -27.38 -4.48
N ALA A 136 19.67 -26.69 -4.60
CA ALA A 136 19.70 -25.24 -4.46
C ALA A 136 19.21 -24.50 -5.73
N GLY A 137 19.31 -25.12 -6.90
CA GLY A 137 18.92 -24.53 -8.18
C GLY A 137 17.40 -24.51 -8.42
N ALA A 138 16.98 -23.72 -9.42
CA ALA A 138 15.57 -23.57 -9.79
C ALA A 138 15.14 -24.41 -11.00
N GLY A 139 16.08 -24.94 -11.80
CA GLY A 139 15.81 -25.47 -13.14
C GLY A 139 14.88 -26.69 -13.21
N SER A 140 14.65 -27.37 -12.09
CA SER A 140 13.82 -28.57 -12.02
C SER A 140 12.41 -28.33 -11.50
N PHE A 141 12.02 -27.06 -11.31
CA PHE A 141 10.71 -26.71 -10.77
C PHE A 141 9.90 -25.80 -11.68
N ARG A 142 8.57 -25.97 -11.63
CA ARG A 142 7.56 -25.11 -12.28
C ARG A 142 6.74 -24.38 -11.22
N ALA A 143 6.37 -23.13 -11.51
CA ALA A 143 5.62 -22.27 -10.62
C ALA A 143 4.15 -22.71 -10.47
N TYR A 144 3.56 -22.44 -9.31
CA TYR A 144 2.12 -22.52 -9.01
C TYR A 144 1.78 -21.58 -7.84
N ASP A 145 0.53 -21.14 -7.72
CA ASP A 145 0.15 -20.01 -6.85
C ASP A 145 -0.74 -20.39 -5.65
N TYR A 146 -0.72 -21.66 -5.23
CA TYR A 146 -1.44 -22.18 -4.06
C TYR A 146 -0.49 -22.83 -3.06
N TRP A 147 -0.99 -23.20 -1.89
CA TRP A 147 -0.25 -24.00 -0.90
C TRP A 147 -0.90 -25.37 -0.75
N SER A 148 -0.06 -26.36 -0.44
CA SER A 148 -0.49 -27.71 -0.14
C SER A 148 0.41 -28.33 0.90
N LEU A 149 -0.14 -29.10 1.83
CA LEU A 149 0.56 -29.82 2.91
C LEU A 149 1.33 -28.96 3.93
N LEU A 150 1.74 -27.73 3.64
CA LEU A 150 2.37 -26.81 4.61
C LEU A 150 1.31 -25.98 5.36
N ALA A 151 1.38 -25.97 6.69
CA ALA A 151 0.50 -25.17 7.55
C ALA A 151 1.20 -24.03 8.28
N GLY A 152 2.50 -24.16 8.58
CA GLY A 152 3.21 -23.12 9.31
C GLY A 152 4.69 -23.38 9.49
N VAL A 153 5.38 -22.34 9.93
CA VAL A 153 6.78 -22.37 10.37
C VAL A 153 6.82 -21.78 11.76
N ASP A 154 7.18 -22.60 12.75
CA ASP A 154 7.48 -22.12 14.09
C ASP A 154 8.94 -21.71 14.13
N VAL A 155 9.23 -20.59 14.76
CA VAL A 155 10.59 -20.17 15.07
C VAL A 155 10.76 -20.01 16.57
N THR A 156 11.95 -20.28 17.08
CA THR A 156 12.30 -19.87 18.45
C THR A 156 12.81 -18.43 18.37
N PRO A 157 12.02 -17.43 18.80
CA PRO A 157 12.39 -16.04 18.60
C PRO A 157 13.41 -15.59 19.65
N ALA A 158 14.03 -14.43 19.43
CA ALA A 158 14.90 -13.83 20.44
C ALA A 158 14.11 -13.44 21.71
N ALA A 159 14.82 -13.34 22.84
CA ALA A 159 14.24 -12.83 24.08
C ALA A 159 13.62 -11.44 23.88
N GLY A 160 12.49 -11.17 24.52
CA GLY A 160 11.74 -9.91 24.39
C GLY A 160 10.66 -9.90 23.30
N THR A 161 10.42 -11.02 22.64
CA THR A 161 9.32 -11.19 21.68
C THR A 161 7.96 -11.34 22.37
N GLY A 162 6.93 -10.63 21.88
CA GLY A 162 5.61 -10.52 22.51
C GLY A 162 4.69 -11.74 22.37
N GLY A 163 5.05 -12.73 21.54
CA GLY A 163 4.24 -13.92 21.25
C GLY A 163 3.63 -13.91 19.86
N THR A 164 2.50 -14.59 19.68
CA THR A 164 1.82 -14.75 18.39
C THR A 164 0.47 -14.05 18.36
N VAL A 165 0.23 -13.27 17.31
CA VAL A 165 -1.07 -12.74 16.90
C VAL A 165 -1.61 -13.62 15.78
N VAL A 166 -2.87 -14.02 15.87
CA VAL A 166 -3.56 -14.71 14.77
C VAL A 166 -4.53 -13.75 14.08
N ALA A 167 -4.31 -13.48 12.80
CA ALA A 167 -5.23 -12.78 11.93
C ALA A 167 -6.24 -13.78 11.36
N LEU A 168 -7.37 -13.96 12.06
CA LEU A 168 -8.46 -14.85 11.65
C LEU A 168 -9.37 -14.11 10.67
N GLY A 169 -9.37 -14.53 9.41
CA GLY A 169 -10.01 -13.73 8.38
C GLY A 169 -10.41 -14.45 7.10
N ASP A 170 -11.01 -13.66 6.19
CA ASP A 170 -11.46 -14.10 4.87
C ASP A 170 -10.44 -13.79 3.75
N SER A 171 -10.89 -13.71 2.49
CA SER A 171 -10.08 -13.39 1.31
C SER A 171 -9.31 -12.07 1.45
N GLN A 172 -9.83 -11.08 2.18
CA GLN A 172 -9.14 -9.81 2.40
C GLN A 172 -7.95 -9.98 3.33
N THR A 173 -8.06 -10.88 4.32
CA THR A 173 -6.95 -11.26 5.19
C THR A 173 -5.95 -12.18 4.48
N ASP A 174 -6.44 -13.09 3.65
CA ASP A 174 -5.61 -13.96 2.81
C ASP A 174 -4.73 -13.15 1.84
N GLY A 175 -5.20 -11.96 1.44
CA GLY A 175 -4.45 -11.00 0.65
C GLY A 175 -5.07 -10.66 -0.70
N GLY A 176 -6.38 -10.82 -0.85
CA GLY A 176 -7.12 -10.49 -2.08
C GLY A 176 -6.71 -9.14 -2.66
N TRP A 177 -6.44 -9.11 -3.96
CA TRP A 177 -5.95 -7.98 -4.76
C TRP A 177 -4.63 -7.30 -4.35
N SER A 178 -3.98 -7.71 -3.26
CA SER A 178 -2.57 -7.35 -3.01
C SER A 178 -1.63 -7.91 -4.09
N THR A 179 -0.50 -7.25 -4.29
CA THR A 179 0.49 -7.63 -5.31
C THR A 179 1.06 -9.03 -5.00
N PRO A 180 0.88 -10.02 -5.89
CA PRO A 180 1.40 -11.38 -5.68
C PRO A 180 2.91 -11.39 -5.46
N GLY A 181 3.38 -12.16 -4.48
CA GLY A 181 4.80 -12.31 -4.15
C GLY A 181 5.46 -11.10 -3.49
N ALA A 182 4.78 -9.95 -3.40
CA ALA A 182 5.34 -8.73 -2.81
C ALA A 182 5.29 -8.69 -1.27
N ASN A 183 4.57 -9.62 -0.62
CA ASN A 183 4.37 -9.65 0.83
C ASN A 183 3.76 -8.34 1.38
N ARG A 184 2.82 -7.75 0.64
CA ARG A 184 2.14 -6.48 0.98
C ARG A 184 0.71 -6.69 1.51
N ARG A 185 0.40 -7.89 1.97
CA ARG A 185 -0.87 -8.20 2.64
C ARG A 185 -0.91 -7.49 3.99
N TRP A 186 -2.09 -7.14 4.49
CA TRP A 186 -2.17 -6.43 5.76
C TRP A 186 -1.53 -7.19 6.95
N PRO A 187 -1.57 -8.54 7.06
CA PRO A 187 -0.87 -9.23 8.16
C PRO A 187 0.66 -9.09 8.08
N ASP A 188 1.22 -9.07 6.86
CA ASP A 188 2.67 -8.84 6.63
C ASP A 188 3.04 -7.40 7.02
N ALA A 189 2.24 -6.42 6.57
CA ALA A 189 2.42 -5.01 6.92
C ALA A 189 2.25 -4.76 8.43
N TYR A 190 1.32 -5.45 9.09
CA TYR A 190 1.10 -5.34 10.52
C TYR A 190 2.29 -5.90 11.31
N ALA A 191 2.86 -7.02 10.88
CA ALA A 191 4.09 -7.54 11.46
C ALA A 191 5.25 -6.54 11.32
N ARG A 192 5.41 -5.90 10.15
CA ARG A 192 6.38 -4.82 9.93
C ARG A 192 6.15 -3.66 10.90
N ALA A 193 4.91 -3.21 11.08
CA ALA A 193 4.55 -2.13 11.99
C ALA A 193 4.87 -2.46 13.46
N LEU A 194 4.50 -3.66 13.93
CA LEU A 194 4.81 -4.12 15.30
C LEU A 194 6.31 -4.15 15.58
N ARG A 195 7.11 -4.60 14.61
CA ARG A 195 8.58 -4.58 14.72
C ARG A 195 9.12 -3.15 14.77
N ALA A 196 8.61 -2.25 13.93
CA ALA A 196 9.00 -0.84 13.94
C ALA A 196 8.69 -0.15 15.28
N GLN A 197 7.65 -0.60 15.98
CA GLN A 197 7.30 -0.13 17.33
C GLN A 197 8.08 -0.82 18.46
N SER A 198 9.12 -1.60 18.15
CA SER A 198 9.87 -2.41 19.14
C SER A 198 8.99 -3.39 19.93
N ARG A 199 7.89 -3.85 19.33
CA ARG A 199 6.96 -4.85 19.89
C ARG A 199 6.87 -6.07 18.96
N PRO A 200 8.00 -6.73 18.62
CA PRO A 200 7.97 -7.82 17.65
C PRO A 200 7.06 -8.95 18.13
N MET A 201 6.12 -9.35 17.27
CA MET A 201 5.26 -10.52 17.44
C MET A 201 5.24 -11.32 16.14
N GLY A 202 5.06 -12.63 16.27
CA GLY A 202 4.69 -13.46 15.12
C GLY A 202 3.26 -13.11 14.72
N VAL A 203 3.03 -12.81 13.45
CA VAL A 203 1.67 -12.62 12.91
C VAL A 203 1.39 -13.80 11.98
N VAL A 204 0.38 -14.59 12.34
CA VAL A 204 -0.11 -15.72 11.55
C VAL A 204 -1.28 -15.23 10.70
N ASN A 205 -1.14 -15.36 9.38
CA ASN A 205 -2.24 -15.13 8.45
C ASN A 205 -3.11 -16.39 8.39
N ALA A 206 -4.27 -16.36 9.06
CA ALA A 206 -5.29 -17.40 8.99
C ALA A 206 -6.46 -16.97 8.09
N GLY A 207 -6.14 -16.29 6.99
CA GLY A 207 -7.06 -15.95 5.91
C GLY A 207 -7.52 -17.17 5.13
N ILE A 208 -8.81 -17.25 4.81
CA ILE A 208 -9.36 -18.22 3.86
C ILE A 208 -10.33 -17.50 2.93
N SER A 209 -10.11 -17.59 1.61
CA SER A 209 -11.01 -16.98 0.64
C SER A 209 -12.48 -17.36 0.85
N ALA A 210 -13.39 -16.38 0.76
CA ALA A 210 -14.84 -16.52 1.00
C ALA A 210 -15.25 -17.15 2.35
N ASN A 211 -14.34 -17.20 3.35
CA ASN A 211 -14.65 -17.72 4.68
C ASN A 211 -15.63 -16.82 5.43
N ARG A 212 -16.31 -17.44 6.39
CA ARG A 212 -17.46 -16.91 7.12
C ARG A 212 -17.29 -17.16 8.59
N ILE A 213 -17.94 -16.33 9.39
CA ILE A 213 -18.02 -16.54 10.84
C ILE A 213 -18.89 -17.75 11.15
N LEU A 214 -20.06 -17.84 10.52
CA LEU A 214 -21.16 -18.71 10.98
C LEU A 214 -21.19 -20.08 10.31
N ALA A 215 -20.97 -20.15 9.00
CA ALA A 215 -21.26 -21.33 8.20
C ALA A 215 -20.05 -21.85 7.40
N ASP A 216 -19.84 -23.17 7.44
CA ASP A 216 -18.76 -23.84 6.69
C ASP A 216 -18.93 -23.69 5.17
N HIS A 217 -20.17 -23.61 4.69
CA HIS A 217 -20.48 -23.43 3.28
C HIS A 217 -21.76 -22.63 3.12
N SER A 218 -21.89 -21.96 1.98
CA SER A 218 -23.14 -21.30 1.63
C SER A 218 -24.11 -22.31 1.05
N THR A 219 -25.37 -22.26 1.50
CA THR A 219 -26.47 -23.02 0.89
C THR A 219 -27.23 -22.21 -0.16
N LYS A 220 -26.92 -20.91 -0.27
CA LYS A 220 -27.61 -19.94 -1.11
C LYS A 220 -26.77 -19.46 -2.31
N SER A 221 -25.47 -19.70 -2.30
CA SER A 221 -24.55 -19.33 -3.36
C SER A 221 -23.98 -20.56 -4.07
N SER A 222 -23.76 -20.45 -5.38
CA SER A 222 -23.06 -21.46 -6.18
C SER A 222 -21.53 -21.44 -5.97
N ILE A 223 -21.05 -20.57 -5.08
CA ILE A 223 -19.66 -20.47 -4.66
C ILE A 223 -19.28 -21.75 -3.91
N SER A 224 -18.34 -22.50 -4.51
CA SER A 224 -17.86 -23.83 -4.14
C SER A 224 -17.74 -24.13 -2.63
N PRO A 225 -18.04 -25.36 -2.15
CA PRO A 225 -17.76 -25.77 -0.76
C PRO A 225 -16.26 -25.79 -0.36
N VAL A 226 -15.36 -25.40 -1.28
CA VAL A 226 -13.89 -25.33 -1.14
C VAL A 226 -13.40 -24.23 -0.19
N TYR A 227 -14.26 -23.29 0.24
CA TYR A 227 -13.90 -22.11 1.07
C TYR A 227 -13.78 -22.36 2.58
N GLY A 228 -13.74 -23.65 2.96
CA GLY A 228 -13.31 -24.15 4.26
C GLY A 228 -14.27 -23.92 5.43
N PRO A 229 -14.00 -24.57 6.58
CA PRO A 229 -14.84 -24.46 7.77
C PRO A 229 -14.97 -23.03 8.27
N SER A 230 -16.08 -22.69 8.91
CA SER A 230 -16.33 -21.35 9.46
C SER A 230 -15.30 -20.96 10.52
N ALA A 231 -15.14 -19.66 10.79
CA ALA A 231 -14.32 -19.15 11.88
C ALA A 231 -14.65 -19.84 13.21
N LEU A 232 -15.95 -20.05 13.50
CA LEU A 232 -16.40 -20.79 14.67
C LEU A 232 -15.88 -22.23 14.70
N ASN A 233 -15.93 -22.96 13.59
CA ASN A 233 -15.53 -24.36 13.56
C ASN A 233 -14.01 -24.54 13.49
N ARG A 234 -13.27 -23.59 12.91
CA ARG A 234 -11.81 -23.65 12.80
C ARG A 234 -11.05 -22.97 13.92
N PHE A 235 -11.72 -22.26 14.83
CA PHE A 235 -11.06 -21.45 15.87
C PHE A 235 -10.03 -22.24 16.70
N ASP A 236 -10.35 -23.46 17.14
CA ASP A 236 -9.40 -24.23 17.97
C ASP A 236 -8.14 -24.60 17.17
N ARG A 237 -8.30 -24.96 15.90
CA ARG A 237 -7.22 -25.36 15.00
C ARG A 237 -6.36 -24.16 14.57
N ASP A 238 -7.01 -23.08 14.14
CA ASP A 238 -6.33 -21.95 13.50
C ASP A 238 -5.86 -20.90 14.51
N VAL A 239 -6.46 -20.86 15.70
CA VAL A 239 -6.12 -19.90 16.75
C VAL A 239 -5.50 -20.59 17.97
N LEU A 240 -6.26 -21.44 18.67
CA LEU A 240 -5.82 -21.95 19.98
C LEU A 240 -4.62 -22.90 19.90
N ALA A 241 -4.49 -23.63 18.79
CA ALA A 241 -3.36 -24.53 18.57
C ALA A 241 -2.07 -23.80 18.15
N GLN A 242 -2.11 -22.48 17.92
CA GLN A 242 -0.92 -21.73 17.49
C GLN A 242 0.06 -21.54 18.65
N PRO A 243 1.36 -21.80 18.47
CA PRO A 243 2.34 -21.69 19.53
C PRO A 243 2.42 -20.28 20.11
N ASN A 244 2.33 -20.18 21.44
CA ASN A 244 2.45 -18.93 22.21
C ASN A 244 1.50 -17.82 21.69
N VAL A 245 0.30 -18.20 21.24
CA VAL A 245 -0.76 -17.24 20.89
C VAL A 245 -1.11 -16.37 22.10
N ARG A 246 -1.23 -15.07 21.85
CA ARG A 246 -1.57 -14.05 22.86
C ARG A 246 -2.80 -13.25 22.48
N SER A 247 -3.06 -13.11 21.19
CA SER A 247 -4.12 -12.25 20.71
C SER A 247 -4.66 -12.73 19.37
N VAL A 248 -5.93 -12.42 19.13
CA VAL A 248 -6.63 -12.68 17.88
C VAL A 248 -7.11 -11.36 17.31
N VAL A 249 -6.96 -11.20 16.00
CA VAL A 249 -7.62 -10.16 15.22
C VAL A 249 -8.63 -10.85 14.32
N LEU A 250 -9.93 -10.65 14.59
CA LEU A 250 -11.00 -11.12 13.72
C LEU A 250 -11.29 -10.07 12.65
N TYR A 251 -11.16 -10.47 11.38
CA TYR A 251 -11.59 -9.67 10.24
C TYR A 251 -12.36 -10.54 9.24
N GLU A 252 -13.65 -10.73 9.53
CA GLU A 252 -14.62 -11.49 8.73
C GLU A 252 -16.03 -10.88 8.86
N GLY A 253 -16.99 -11.44 8.13
CA GLY A 253 -18.42 -11.15 8.26
C GLY A 253 -19.06 -10.65 6.97
N ILE A 254 -18.26 -10.09 6.03
CA ILE A 254 -18.83 -9.63 4.75
C ILE A 254 -19.39 -10.81 3.94
N ASN A 255 -18.71 -11.96 3.94
CA ASN A 255 -19.16 -13.15 3.22
C ASN A 255 -20.45 -13.73 3.80
N ASP A 256 -20.63 -13.72 5.12
CA ASP A 256 -21.90 -14.11 5.75
C ASP A 256 -23.06 -13.21 5.26
N ILE A 257 -22.81 -11.90 5.11
CA ILE A 257 -23.80 -10.93 4.60
C ILE A 257 -24.11 -11.20 3.12
N VAL A 258 -23.08 -11.29 2.27
CA VAL A 258 -23.27 -11.28 0.81
C VAL A 258 -23.58 -12.64 0.21
N LEU A 259 -23.14 -13.73 0.85
CA LEU A 259 -23.34 -15.10 0.37
C LEU A 259 -24.51 -15.80 1.04
N ASP A 260 -24.82 -15.45 2.29
CA ASP A 260 -25.80 -16.18 3.10
C ASP A 260 -26.95 -15.32 3.61
N ASP A 261 -26.93 -14.01 3.34
CA ASP A 261 -27.88 -13.03 3.88
C ASP A 261 -28.03 -13.16 5.40
N ALA A 262 -26.90 -13.38 6.09
CA ALA A 262 -26.89 -13.48 7.54
C ALA A 262 -27.43 -12.20 8.18
N SER A 263 -28.21 -12.35 9.26
CA SER A 263 -28.71 -11.21 10.00
C SER A 263 -27.60 -10.58 10.86
N SER A 264 -27.74 -9.30 11.19
CA SER A 264 -26.83 -8.64 12.13
C SER A 264 -26.85 -9.32 13.50
N THR A 265 -28.01 -9.81 13.94
CA THR A 265 -28.17 -10.56 15.19
C THR A 265 -27.31 -11.83 15.22
N ASP A 266 -27.34 -12.63 14.16
CA ASP A 266 -26.59 -13.89 14.09
C ASP A 266 -25.09 -13.64 14.03
N LEU A 267 -24.66 -12.66 13.22
CA LEU A 267 -23.27 -12.24 13.13
C LEU A 267 -22.73 -11.75 14.46
N ILE A 268 -23.48 -10.90 15.16
CA ILE A 268 -23.13 -10.41 16.50
C ILE A 268 -23.00 -11.58 17.48
N ALA A 269 -23.91 -12.56 17.45
CA ALA A 269 -23.83 -13.74 18.29
C ALA A 269 -22.57 -14.58 18.01
N GLY A 270 -22.20 -14.77 16.73
CA GLY A 270 -20.97 -15.44 16.34
C GLY A 270 -19.71 -14.72 16.83
N ILE A 271 -19.66 -13.38 16.68
CA ILE A 271 -18.55 -12.56 17.21
C ILE A 271 -18.42 -12.72 18.73
N ARG A 272 -19.53 -12.68 19.47
CA ARG A 272 -19.54 -12.91 20.92
C ARG A 272 -18.98 -14.27 21.30
N GLN A 273 -19.39 -15.32 20.59
CA GLN A 273 -18.92 -16.67 20.87
C GLN A 273 -17.40 -16.81 20.66
N LEU A 274 -16.84 -16.17 19.62
CA LEU A 274 -15.39 -16.13 19.39
C LEU A 274 -14.66 -15.33 20.47
N ALA A 275 -15.22 -14.20 20.90
CA ALA A 275 -14.65 -13.39 21.98
C ALA A 275 -14.61 -14.16 23.30
N GLU A 276 -15.72 -14.78 23.70
CA GLU A 276 -15.78 -15.62 24.90
C GLU A 276 -14.78 -16.77 24.87
N ARG A 277 -14.61 -17.44 23.72
CA ARG A 277 -13.62 -18.51 23.56
C ARG A 277 -12.20 -17.98 23.69
N SER A 278 -11.92 -16.80 23.15
CA SER A 278 -10.63 -16.13 23.27
C SER A 278 -10.31 -15.80 24.72
N HIS A 279 -11.26 -15.17 25.44
CA HIS A 279 -11.10 -14.82 26.85
C HIS A 279 -10.94 -16.04 27.75
N ARG A 280 -11.70 -17.12 27.51
CA ARG A 280 -11.52 -18.41 28.22
C ARG A 280 -10.13 -19.01 28.02
N ALA A 281 -9.50 -18.76 26.87
CA ALA A 281 -8.14 -19.16 26.57
C ALA A 281 -7.08 -18.15 27.05
N GLY A 282 -7.48 -17.04 27.68
CA GLY A 282 -6.58 -15.98 28.15
C GLY A 282 -6.01 -15.11 27.02
N LEU A 283 -6.68 -15.05 25.86
CA LEU A 283 -6.27 -14.25 24.70
C LEU A 283 -7.03 -12.93 24.68
N THR A 284 -6.37 -11.87 24.19
CA THR A 284 -7.08 -10.64 23.82
C THR A 284 -7.74 -10.81 22.46
N PHE A 285 -8.92 -10.23 22.29
CA PHE A 285 -9.75 -10.34 21.10
C PHE A 285 -10.05 -8.96 20.50
N THR A 286 -9.40 -8.66 19.38
CA THR A 286 -9.64 -7.47 18.58
C THR A 286 -10.57 -7.82 17.43
N VAL A 287 -11.58 -6.99 17.17
CA VAL A 287 -12.46 -7.15 16.00
C VAL A 287 -12.32 -5.96 15.08
N ALA A 288 -12.11 -6.24 13.79
CA ALA A 288 -12.13 -5.23 12.75
C ALA A 288 -13.58 -4.91 12.33
N THR A 289 -13.91 -3.63 12.15
CA THR A 289 -15.17 -3.25 11.50
C THR A 289 -15.14 -3.70 10.03
N ILE A 290 -16.29 -4.07 9.47
CA ILE A 290 -16.44 -4.53 8.08
C ILE A 290 -16.41 -3.31 7.16
N PRO A 291 -15.43 -3.15 6.25
CA PRO A 291 -15.36 -2.00 5.35
C PRO A 291 -16.57 -1.85 4.41
N PRO A 292 -16.79 -0.64 3.87
CA PRO A 292 -17.80 -0.43 2.83
C PRO A 292 -17.50 -1.23 1.56
N PHE A 293 -18.53 -1.53 0.78
CA PHE A 293 -18.42 -2.37 -0.42
C PHE A 293 -19.38 -1.95 -1.56
N LYS A 294 -19.94 -0.74 -1.51
CA LYS A 294 -20.77 -0.21 -2.60
C LYS A 294 -19.95 -0.10 -3.87
N GLY A 295 -20.51 -0.65 -4.95
CA GLY A 295 -19.80 -0.87 -6.22
C GLY A 295 -19.58 -2.35 -6.50
N ASN A 296 -19.53 -3.19 -5.45
CA ASN A 296 -19.49 -4.63 -5.61
C ASN A 296 -20.85 -5.17 -6.09
N GLY A 297 -20.85 -6.23 -6.92
CA GLY A 297 -22.06 -6.81 -7.49
C GLY A 297 -23.06 -7.39 -6.47
N TYR A 298 -22.61 -7.68 -5.25
CA TYR A 298 -23.48 -8.15 -4.16
C TYR A 298 -24.08 -7.02 -3.32
N PHE A 299 -23.75 -5.76 -3.58
CA PHE A 299 -24.23 -4.63 -2.79
C PHE A 299 -25.75 -4.45 -2.92
N THR A 300 -26.42 -4.33 -1.77
CA THR A 300 -27.79 -3.84 -1.64
C THR A 300 -27.90 -2.98 -0.40
N GLU A 301 -28.85 -2.03 -0.37
CA GLU A 301 -29.10 -1.20 0.81
C GLU A 301 -29.44 -2.04 2.05
N ALA A 302 -30.13 -3.18 1.87
CA ALA A 302 -30.44 -4.11 2.96
C ALA A 302 -29.18 -4.76 3.56
N ARG A 303 -28.22 -5.18 2.71
CA ARG A 303 -26.94 -5.75 3.15
C ARG A 303 -26.04 -4.70 3.80
N GLU A 304 -26.05 -3.48 3.27
CA GLU A 304 -25.35 -2.33 3.86
C GLU A 304 -25.89 -1.98 5.25
N GLU A 305 -27.22 -2.05 5.44
CA GLU A 305 -27.81 -1.83 6.76
C GLU A 305 -27.39 -2.91 7.77
N VAL A 306 -27.34 -4.19 7.36
CA VAL A 306 -26.77 -5.27 8.22
C VAL A 306 -25.32 -4.97 8.58
N ARG A 307 -24.48 -4.61 7.60
CA ARG A 307 -23.07 -4.25 7.83
C ARG A 307 -22.95 -3.11 8.85
N ARG A 308 -23.74 -2.04 8.69
CA ARG A 308 -23.76 -0.89 9.60
C ARG A 308 -24.19 -1.26 11.01
N GLN A 309 -25.17 -2.14 11.17
CA GLN A 309 -25.61 -2.64 12.48
C GLN A 309 -24.53 -3.46 13.18
N VAL A 310 -23.86 -4.36 12.46
CA VAL A 310 -22.73 -5.15 13.00
C VAL A 310 -21.57 -4.22 13.39
N ASN A 311 -21.21 -3.25 12.54
CA ASN A 311 -20.16 -2.29 12.85
C ASN A 311 -20.50 -1.38 14.04
N ALA A 312 -21.77 -0.97 14.19
CA ALA A 312 -22.22 -0.21 15.35
C ALA A 312 -22.05 -1.01 16.64
N TYR A 313 -22.38 -2.30 16.62
CA TYR A 313 -22.10 -3.21 17.73
C TYR A 313 -20.60 -3.30 18.02
N ILE A 314 -19.76 -3.57 17.01
CA ILE A 314 -18.30 -3.70 17.20
C ILE A 314 -17.72 -2.46 17.88
N ARG A 315 -18.13 -1.25 17.47
CA ARG A 315 -17.64 0.02 18.03
C ARG A 315 -18.07 0.31 19.46
N THR A 316 -19.17 -0.27 19.92
CA THR A 316 -19.82 0.12 21.19
C THR A 316 -19.86 -0.99 22.23
N THR A 317 -19.58 -2.23 21.82
CA THR A 317 -19.63 -3.39 22.70
C THR A 317 -18.50 -3.38 23.73
N ARG A 318 -18.72 -4.12 24.82
CA ARG A 318 -17.71 -4.48 25.83
C ARG A 318 -17.33 -5.95 25.75
N ASP A 319 -17.87 -6.68 24.79
CA ASP A 319 -17.64 -8.10 24.61
C ASP A 319 -16.24 -8.39 24.03
N ILE A 320 -15.52 -7.36 23.56
CA ILE A 320 -14.20 -7.45 22.89
C ILE A 320 -13.20 -6.51 23.57
N ASP A 321 -11.91 -6.75 23.40
CA ASP A 321 -10.85 -5.96 24.06
C ASP A 321 -10.45 -4.71 23.28
N ALA A 322 -10.55 -4.76 21.93
CA ALA A 322 -10.21 -3.64 21.07
C ALA A 322 -10.98 -3.67 19.74
N VAL A 323 -11.11 -2.48 19.15
CA VAL A 323 -11.68 -2.28 17.81
C VAL A 323 -10.58 -1.85 16.86
N ALA A 324 -10.51 -2.49 15.68
CA ALA A 324 -9.78 -1.96 14.54
C ALA A 324 -10.76 -1.37 13.54
N ASP A 325 -10.89 -0.04 13.49
CA ASP A 325 -11.95 0.59 12.71
C ASP A 325 -11.60 0.72 11.21
N PHE A 326 -11.54 -0.42 10.52
CA PHE A 326 -11.23 -0.51 9.09
C PHE A 326 -12.27 0.20 8.22
N ASP A 327 -13.55 0.15 8.57
CA ASP A 327 -14.60 0.94 7.92
C ASP A 327 -14.28 2.44 7.93
N ALA A 328 -13.95 3.00 9.10
CA ALA A 328 -13.59 4.41 9.18
C ALA A 328 -12.29 4.74 8.44
N ALA A 329 -11.29 3.85 8.51
CA ALA A 329 -9.98 4.06 7.89
C ALA A 329 -10.02 3.99 6.36
N THR A 330 -10.95 3.23 5.79
CA THR A 330 -10.92 2.89 4.35
C THR A 330 -12.08 3.43 3.52
N ARG A 331 -13.15 3.93 4.15
CA ARG A 331 -14.30 4.48 3.43
C ARG A 331 -13.96 5.75 2.64
N ASP A 332 -14.62 5.91 1.51
CA ASP A 332 -14.60 7.15 0.76
C ASP A 332 -15.26 8.26 1.60
N PRO A 333 -14.63 9.44 1.76
CA PRO A 333 -15.19 10.52 2.55
C PRO A 333 -16.44 11.16 1.93
N LEU A 334 -16.66 11.00 0.62
CA LEU A 334 -17.80 11.55 -0.11
C LEU A 334 -18.95 10.57 -0.27
N ASP A 335 -18.67 9.26 -0.26
CA ASP A 335 -19.67 8.20 -0.22
C ASP A 335 -19.23 7.13 0.79
N PRO A 336 -19.59 7.29 2.09
CA PRO A 336 -19.16 6.38 3.16
C PRO A 336 -19.54 4.90 2.96
N ALA A 337 -20.40 4.59 1.99
CA ALA A 337 -20.73 3.23 1.60
C ALA A 337 -19.75 2.63 0.59
N LYS A 338 -18.80 3.39 0.05
CA LYS A 338 -17.73 2.95 -0.88
C LYS A 338 -16.36 2.89 -0.21
N LEU A 339 -15.48 2.02 -0.72
CA LEU A 339 -14.05 2.11 -0.44
C LEU A 339 -13.45 3.36 -1.07
N PHE A 340 -12.45 3.91 -0.41
CA PHE A 340 -11.68 5.02 -0.94
C PHE A 340 -10.86 4.57 -2.16
N ALA A 341 -10.95 5.32 -3.25
CA ALA A 341 -10.46 4.92 -4.57
C ALA A 341 -8.98 4.47 -4.64
N ALA A 342 -8.12 4.98 -3.76
CA ALA A 342 -6.70 4.60 -3.73
C ALA A 342 -6.42 3.27 -3.01
N TYR A 343 -7.41 2.69 -2.34
CA TYR A 343 -7.26 1.50 -1.52
C TYR A 343 -7.75 0.22 -2.18
N HIS A 344 -8.39 0.30 -3.34
CA HIS A 344 -8.81 -0.86 -4.13
C HIS A 344 -8.31 -0.75 -5.58
N GLY A 345 -8.53 -1.80 -6.37
CA GLY A 345 -8.03 -1.91 -7.74
C GLY A 345 -8.69 -0.94 -8.73
N THR A 346 -8.33 -1.07 -10.01
CA THR A 346 -8.98 -0.40 -11.15
C THR A 346 -9.26 -1.39 -12.26
N GLY A 347 -10.28 -1.13 -13.08
CA GLY A 347 -10.58 -1.95 -14.24
C GLY A 347 -10.94 -3.37 -13.83
N GLU A 348 -10.33 -4.38 -14.45
CA GLU A 348 -10.62 -5.81 -14.17
C GLU A 348 -10.22 -6.26 -12.75
N ARG A 349 -9.42 -5.47 -12.03
CA ARG A 349 -9.03 -5.74 -10.64
C ARG A 349 -9.85 -4.94 -9.62
N ASP A 350 -10.86 -4.22 -10.07
CA ASP A 350 -11.75 -3.46 -9.19
C ASP A 350 -13.06 -4.21 -8.97
N ASP A 351 -13.16 -4.93 -7.86
CA ASP A 351 -14.42 -5.50 -7.40
C ASP A 351 -15.09 -4.67 -6.29
N ALA A 352 -14.55 -3.47 -6.02
CA ALA A 352 -14.97 -2.58 -4.94
C ALA A 352 -15.10 -3.29 -3.57
N LEU A 353 -14.31 -4.35 -3.34
CA LEU A 353 -14.32 -5.13 -2.11
C LEU A 353 -12.91 -5.38 -1.57
N HIS A 354 -11.97 -5.94 -2.35
CA HIS A 354 -10.63 -6.20 -1.81
C HIS A 354 -9.65 -5.04 -2.02
N PHE A 355 -8.68 -5.01 -1.11
CA PHE A 355 -7.68 -3.96 -1.02
C PHE A 355 -6.49 -4.20 -1.93
N ASN A 356 -5.99 -3.13 -2.54
CA ASN A 356 -4.65 -3.10 -3.11
C ASN A 356 -3.59 -2.96 -1.99
N ASP A 357 -2.32 -2.85 -2.36
CA ASP A 357 -1.22 -2.69 -1.41
C ASP A 357 -1.39 -1.50 -0.45
N ASN A 358 -1.89 -0.37 -0.94
CA ASN A 358 -2.10 0.84 -0.13
C ASN A 358 -3.23 0.63 0.89
N GLY A 359 -4.32 0.00 0.47
CA GLY A 359 -5.41 -0.37 1.38
C GLY A 359 -4.91 -1.31 2.48
N CYS A 360 -4.14 -2.34 2.11
CA CYS A 360 -3.54 -3.28 3.07
C CYS A 360 -2.61 -2.59 4.08
N GLN A 361 -1.84 -1.59 3.65
CA GLN A 361 -1.00 -0.77 4.54
C GLN A 361 -1.86 0.04 5.53
N ALA A 362 -2.94 0.68 5.07
CA ALA A 362 -3.86 1.43 5.92
C ALA A 362 -4.54 0.55 6.99
N LEU A 363 -4.91 -0.69 6.64
CA LEU A 363 -5.44 -1.67 7.61
C LEU A 363 -4.40 -1.99 8.70
N ALA A 364 -3.16 -2.25 8.31
CA ALA A 364 -2.08 -2.58 9.24
C ALA A 364 -1.77 -1.45 10.23
N GLU A 365 -1.73 -0.20 9.75
CA GLU A 365 -1.48 0.98 10.57
C GLU A 365 -2.59 1.22 11.59
N THR A 366 -3.85 1.02 11.16
CA THR A 366 -5.02 1.11 12.04
C THR A 366 -4.93 0.11 13.21
N LEU A 367 -4.41 -1.09 12.97
CA LEU A 367 -4.22 -2.13 13.99
C LEU A 367 -3.02 -1.90 14.91
N ALA A 368 -1.97 -1.26 14.41
CA ALA A 368 -0.73 -1.07 15.15
C ALA A 368 -0.87 -0.05 16.30
N GLY A 369 -2.03 0.58 16.47
CA GLY A 369 -2.20 1.63 17.47
C GLY A 369 -1.25 2.80 17.21
N GLY A 370 -0.75 2.93 15.98
CA GLY A 370 -0.51 4.28 15.49
C GLY A 370 -1.84 5.00 15.66
N ASP A 371 -1.81 6.25 16.10
CA ASP A 371 -2.92 7.11 15.74
C ASP A 371 -3.21 6.84 14.26
N ALA A 372 -4.46 6.58 13.85
CA ALA A 372 -4.81 6.74 12.43
C ALA A 372 -4.18 8.07 12.06
N PRO A 373 -3.15 8.08 11.19
CA PRO A 373 -1.98 8.96 11.31
C PRO A 373 -2.46 10.25 11.89
N THR A 374 -2.10 10.59 13.16
CA THR A 374 -2.51 11.88 13.72
C THR A 374 -2.10 12.84 12.67
N ARG A 375 -3.10 13.35 11.95
CA ARG A 375 -2.86 14.12 10.76
C ARG A 375 -2.09 15.26 11.35
N PHE A 376 -0.80 15.36 11.03
CA PHE A 376 -0.22 16.68 10.94
C PHE A 376 -1.25 17.38 10.06
N THR A 377 -2.03 18.27 10.67
CA THR A 377 -3.07 19.02 9.97
C THR A 377 -2.50 20.42 9.87
N PRO A 378 -1.35 20.60 9.19
CA PRO A 378 -0.85 21.92 8.91
C PRO A 378 -1.88 22.57 8.00
N ASN A 379 -2.51 23.63 8.48
CA ASN A 379 -3.32 24.46 7.60
C ASN A 379 -2.38 25.17 6.63
N PHE A 380 -2.04 24.50 5.53
CA PHE A 380 -1.16 25.03 4.51
C PHE A 380 -1.99 25.88 3.56
N SER A 381 -1.45 27.03 3.21
CA SER A 381 -2.15 28.02 2.37
C SER A 381 -1.57 28.12 0.97
N GLN A 382 -0.31 27.71 0.79
CA GLN A 382 0.36 27.65 -0.52
C GLN A 382 1.35 26.48 -0.62
N THR A 383 1.54 25.93 -1.81
CA THR A 383 2.46 24.84 -2.13
C THR A 383 3.18 25.05 -3.46
N THR A 384 4.46 24.72 -3.50
CA THR A 384 5.24 24.61 -4.74
C THR A 384 6.17 23.40 -4.63
N ALA A 385 6.72 22.92 -5.75
CA ALA A 385 7.57 21.74 -5.74
C ALA A 385 8.79 21.91 -6.63
N ALA A 386 9.93 21.43 -6.15
CA ALA A 386 11.21 21.35 -6.84
C ALA A 386 12.18 20.47 -6.02
N ASP A 387 13.29 20.04 -6.61
CA ASP A 387 14.34 19.27 -5.91
C ASP A 387 15.22 20.17 -5.01
N PHE A 388 14.69 20.59 -3.86
CA PHE A 388 15.40 21.46 -2.93
C PHE A 388 16.55 20.73 -2.22
N THR A 389 16.46 19.41 -2.09
CA THR A 389 17.47 18.57 -1.43
C THR A 389 18.62 18.14 -2.35
N GLY A 390 18.49 18.37 -3.66
CA GLY A 390 19.50 18.05 -4.67
C GLY A 390 19.67 16.55 -4.91
N ASP A 391 18.66 15.74 -4.59
CA ASP A 391 18.72 14.28 -4.66
C ASP A 391 18.11 13.70 -5.96
N GLY A 392 17.67 14.57 -6.87
CA GLY A 392 17.05 14.25 -8.14
C GLY A 392 15.55 13.96 -8.06
N VAL A 393 14.93 14.13 -6.88
CA VAL A 393 13.50 13.95 -6.64
C VAL A 393 12.88 15.28 -6.24
N ALA A 394 11.72 15.61 -6.80
CA ALA A 394 11.02 16.82 -6.37
C ALA A 394 10.52 16.69 -4.92
N ASP A 395 10.81 17.72 -4.13
CA ASP A 395 10.26 17.95 -2.81
C ASP A 395 9.05 18.88 -2.88
N ILE A 396 8.26 18.95 -1.81
CA ILE A 396 7.19 19.96 -1.68
C ILE A 396 7.61 21.01 -0.66
N VAL A 397 7.53 22.28 -1.03
CA VAL A 397 7.54 23.40 -0.09
C VAL A 397 6.10 23.84 0.15
N ALA A 398 5.69 23.91 1.42
CA ALA A 398 4.34 24.25 1.83
C ALA A 398 4.35 25.35 2.91
N ARG A 399 3.57 26.40 2.68
CA ARG A 399 3.41 27.54 3.61
C ARG A 399 2.31 27.24 4.62
N GLY A 400 2.68 27.12 5.89
CA GLY A 400 1.78 27.05 7.04
C GLY A 400 1.23 28.41 7.45
N THR A 401 0.55 28.45 8.60
CA THR A 401 -0.02 29.69 9.14
C THR A 401 1.04 30.77 9.43
N GLU A 402 2.19 30.36 9.96
CA GLU A 402 3.28 31.26 10.31
C GLU A 402 4.65 30.81 9.78
N ASP A 403 4.77 29.64 9.16
CA ASP A 403 6.07 29.06 8.82
C ASP A 403 6.07 28.46 7.41
N LEU A 404 7.26 28.23 6.87
CA LEU A 404 7.49 27.50 5.63
C LEU A 404 8.09 26.13 5.96
N TYR A 405 7.51 25.06 5.40
CA TYR A 405 7.97 23.69 5.58
C TYR A 405 8.42 23.09 4.26
N LEU A 406 9.45 22.27 4.32
CA LEU A 406 9.92 21.41 3.24
C LEU A 406 9.53 19.97 3.57
N TRP A 407 8.89 19.29 2.63
CA TRP A 407 8.55 17.86 2.66
C TRP A 407 9.45 17.15 1.65
N PRO A 408 10.52 16.49 2.11
CA PRO A 408 11.45 15.85 1.19
C PRO A 408 10.78 14.69 0.44
N GLY A 409 10.99 14.61 -0.87
CA GLY A 409 10.55 13.48 -1.69
C GLY A 409 11.28 12.19 -1.31
N ALA A 410 10.61 11.05 -1.47
CA ALA A 410 11.24 9.73 -1.30
C ALA A 410 11.55 9.03 -2.64
N GLY A 411 11.08 9.57 -3.76
CA GLY A 411 11.31 9.05 -5.11
C GLY A 411 10.35 7.92 -5.53
N ASP A 412 9.37 7.60 -4.69
CA ASP A 412 8.36 6.56 -4.91
C ASP A 412 6.92 7.10 -4.82
N GLY A 413 6.77 8.43 -4.95
CA GLY A 413 5.48 9.13 -4.78
C GLY A 413 5.11 9.42 -3.33
N THR A 414 5.95 9.03 -2.36
CA THR A 414 5.76 9.39 -0.94
C THR A 414 6.70 10.50 -0.50
N PHE A 415 6.37 11.13 0.63
CA PHE A 415 7.15 12.22 1.22
C PHE A 415 7.62 11.86 2.63
N ARG A 416 8.84 12.28 2.96
CA ARG A 416 9.41 12.16 4.30
C ARG A 416 8.78 13.18 5.24
N ARG A 417 9.05 13.02 6.53
CA ARG A 417 8.60 13.94 7.57
C ARG A 417 9.04 15.38 7.23
N PRO A 418 8.14 16.38 7.32
CA PRO A 418 8.49 17.76 6.99
C PRO A 418 9.52 18.34 7.95
N VAL A 419 10.37 19.20 7.41
CA VAL A 419 11.31 20.05 8.14
C VAL A 419 10.91 21.51 8.00
N GLN A 420 11.04 22.30 9.07
CA GLN A 420 10.78 23.73 9.00
C GLN A 420 11.91 24.40 8.21
N LEU A 421 11.59 24.97 7.05
CA LEU A 421 12.53 25.63 6.15
C LEU A 421 12.79 27.08 6.59
N LYS A 422 11.74 27.78 7.01
CA LYS A 422 11.79 29.11 7.66
C LYS A 422 10.66 29.33 8.64
N ALA A 423 10.98 29.95 9.77
CA ALA A 423 10.01 30.46 10.72
C ALA A 423 9.49 31.85 10.30
N HIS A 424 8.29 32.23 10.74
CA HIS A 424 7.69 33.54 10.49
C HIS A 424 7.54 33.90 9.00
N TRP A 425 7.21 32.90 8.18
CA TRP A 425 6.99 33.04 6.74
C TRP A 425 5.60 33.62 6.42
N ALA A 426 5.54 34.94 6.28
CA ALA A 426 4.32 35.65 5.89
C ALA A 426 4.17 35.87 4.37
N SER A 427 5.17 35.49 3.57
CA SER A 427 5.20 35.74 2.12
C SER A 427 4.17 34.90 1.35
N THR A 428 3.68 35.41 0.24
CA THR A 428 2.72 34.77 -0.68
C THR A 428 3.28 34.71 -2.12
N GLU A 429 2.51 34.17 -3.08
CA GLU A 429 2.93 34.03 -4.49
C GLU A 429 4.30 33.32 -4.58
N THR A 430 4.39 32.18 -3.90
CA THR A 430 5.64 31.43 -3.82
C THR A 430 5.79 30.55 -5.04
N ALA A 431 6.91 30.68 -5.76
CA ALA A 431 7.25 29.81 -6.89
C ALA A 431 8.68 29.29 -6.74
N ALA A 432 8.91 28.07 -7.23
CA ALA A 432 10.19 27.39 -7.19
C ALA A 432 10.72 27.14 -8.60
N ALA A 433 11.98 27.49 -8.84
CA ALA A 433 12.76 27.14 -10.05
C ALA A 433 14.23 27.53 -9.83
N ASP A 434 15.15 27.09 -10.69
CA ASP A 434 16.56 27.54 -10.67
C ASP A 434 16.68 28.93 -11.31
N PHE A 435 16.29 29.97 -10.57
CA PHE A 435 16.30 31.36 -11.03
C PHE A 435 17.71 31.94 -11.12
N THR A 436 18.67 31.40 -10.36
CA THR A 436 20.06 31.84 -10.38
C THR A 436 20.89 31.17 -11.47
N GLY A 437 20.44 30.03 -12.00
CA GLY A 437 21.15 29.23 -13.00
C GLY A 437 22.33 28.47 -12.40
N ASP A 438 22.29 28.15 -11.11
CA ASP A 438 23.37 27.46 -10.40
C ASP A 438 23.16 25.95 -10.26
N GLY A 439 22.08 25.44 -10.86
CA GLY A 439 21.66 24.05 -10.85
C GLY A 439 20.81 23.67 -9.63
N LYS A 440 20.41 24.62 -8.78
CA LYS A 440 19.64 24.37 -7.57
C LYS A 440 18.35 25.17 -7.57
N PRO A 441 17.22 24.57 -7.19
CA PRO A 441 15.97 25.31 -7.10
C PRO A 441 16.02 26.40 -6.04
N ASP A 442 15.73 27.62 -6.48
CA ASP A 442 15.51 28.79 -5.66
C ASP A 442 14.01 28.96 -5.36
N LEU A 443 13.69 29.89 -4.45
CA LEU A 443 12.33 30.38 -4.26
C LEU A 443 12.23 31.86 -4.60
N ILE A 444 11.16 32.24 -5.29
CA ILE A 444 10.68 33.63 -5.25
C ILE A 444 9.43 33.71 -4.41
N ALA A 445 9.28 34.80 -3.66
CA ALA A 445 8.10 35.05 -2.86
C ALA A 445 7.84 36.54 -2.66
N ARG A 446 6.56 36.91 -2.61
CA ARG A 446 6.08 38.27 -2.39
C ARG A 446 5.77 38.52 -0.93
N ASP A 447 6.37 39.55 -0.33
CA ASP A 447 6.05 39.98 1.03
C ASP A 447 4.71 40.73 1.12
N ALA A 448 4.28 41.04 2.35
CA ALA A 448 3.03 41.76 2.60
C ALA A 448 2.99 43.20 2.03
N ASN A 449 4.15 43.77 1.65
CA ASN A 449 4.28 45.10 1.05
C ASN A 449 4.42 45.03 -0.49
N ALA A 450 4.06 43.89 -1.09
CA ALA A 450 4.19 43.61 -2.51
C ALA A 450 5.64 43.73 -3.03
N SER A 451 6.65 43.49 -2.20
CA SER A 451 8.03 43.34 -2.67
C SER A 451 8.33 41.88 -2.98
N LEU A 452 8.88 41.62 -4.16
CA LEU A 452 9.29 40.28 -4.57
C LEU A 452 10.75 40.05 -4.14
N TYR A 453 11.00 38.92 -3.49
CA TYR A 453 12.32 38.49 -3.06
C TYR A 453 12.68 37.17 -3.73
N LEU A 454 13.97 37.03 -4.06
CA LEU A 454 14.63 35.78 -4.42
C LEU A 454 15.31 35.22 -3.17
N TRP A 455 15.10 33.94 -2.90
CA TRP A 455 15.68 33.17 -1.83
C TRP A 455 16.52 32.05 -2.47
N PRO A 456 17.85 32.22 -2.54
CA PRO A 456 18.71 31.26 -3.23
C PRO A 456 18.64 29.86 -2.59
N GLY A 457 18.48 28.83 -3.41
CA GLY A 457 18.55 27.45 -3.01
C GLY A 457 19.98 27.04 -2.71
N THR A 458 20.18 26.23 -1.67
CA THR A 458 21.51 25.68 -1.37
C THR A 458 21.71 24.28 -1.94
N GLY A 459 20.64 23.62 -2.38
CA GLY A 459 20.64 22.25 -2.90
C GLY A 459 20.84 21.18 -1.81
N ASN A 460 20.57 21.51 -0.55
CA ASN A 460 20.63 20.56 0.57
C ASN A 460 19.40 20.66 1.50
N GLY A 461 18.29 21.18 0.97
CA GLY A 461 17.06 21.41 1.72
C GLY A 461 17.06 22.68 2.55
N THR A 462 17.94 23.66 2.26
CA THR A 462 17.95 24.97 2.93
C THR A 462 17.97 26.14 1.94
N LEU A 463 17.55 27.32 2.41
CA LEU A 463 17.58 28.59 1.66
C LEU A 463 18.65 29.52 2.21
N GLY A 464 19.34 30.21 1.30
CA GLY A 464 20.29 31.29 1.59
C GLY A 464 19.63 32.63 1.94
N GLU A 465 20.45 33.68 2.01
CA GLU A 465 20.00 35.03 2.34
C GLU A 465 19.12 35.62 1.22
N PRO A 466 17.95 36.19 1.56
CA PRO A 466 17.04 36.73 0.56
C PRO A 466 17.57 38.01 -0.07
N ARG A 467 17.35 38.15 -1.38
CA ARG A 467 17.61 39.37 -2.14
C ARG A 467 16.30 39.95 -2.66
N ARG A 468 16.06 41.24 -2.42
CA ARG A 468 14.92 41.94 -2.99
C ARG A 468 15.13 42.11 -4.50
N LEU A 469 14.19 41.63 -5.31
CA LEU A 469 14.17 41.80 -6.76
C LEU A 469 13.51 43.13 -7.15
N THR A 470 12.30 43.38 -6.64
CA THR A 470 11.53 44.58 -6.96
C THR A 470 10.49 44.91 -5.89
N GLY A 471 9.88 46.10 -6.00
CA GLY A 471 8.69 46.50 -5.24
C GLY A 471 7.46 46.62 -6.14
N GLY A 472 6.26 46.54 -5.56
CA GLY A 472 5.01 46.70 -6.30
C GLY A 472 4.65 45.52 -7.20
N TRP A 473 5.05 44.31 -6.83
CA TRP A 473 4.69 43.06 -7.50
C TRP A 473 3.20 42.74 -7.29
N ASN A 474 2.34 43.44 -8.04
CA ASN A 474 0.89 43.26 -8.03
C ASN A 474 0.44 42.26 -9.11
N PHE A 475 1.22 41.18 -9.27
CA PHE A 475 0.90 40.08 -10.16
C PHE A 475 0.38 38.88 -9.35
N THR A 476 -0.33 37.99 -10.01
CA THR A 476 -0.84 36.71 -9.48
C THR A 476 -0.46 35.57 -10.41
N GLU A 477 -0.65 34.33 -9.97
CA GLU A 477 -0.32 33.13 -10.77
C GLU A 477 1.16 33.07 -11.15
N THR A 478 2.02 33.49 -10.21
CA THR A 478 3.46 33.51 -10.43
C THR A 478 3.97 32.08 -10.49
N THR A 479 4.60 31.67 -11.59
CA THR A 479 5.30 30.39 -11.73
C THR A 479 6.61 30.59 -12.49
N GLY A 480 7.55 29.65 -12.32
CA GLY A 480 8.86 29.71 -12.96
C GLY A 480 9.24 28.44 -13.72
N GLY A 481 10.13 28.59 -14.69
CA GLY A 481 10.69 27.53 -15.52
C GLY A 481 11.58 28.13 -16.60
N ASP A 482 12.57 27.38 -17.09
CA ASP A 482 13.40 27.77 -18.25
C ASP A 482 12.59 27.69 -19.56
N PHE A 483 11.73 28.68 -19.79
CA PHE A 483 10.87 28.75 -20.97
C PHE A 483 11.63 29.22 -22.21
N THR A 484 12.74 29.93 -22.02
CA THR A 484 13.63 30.41 -23.09
C THR A 484 14.68 29.39 -23.54
N GLY A 485 14.92 28.33 -22.77
CA GLY A 485 15.86 27.26 -23.07
C GLY A 485 17.32 27.63 -22.85
N ASP A 486 17.60 28.67 -22.07
CA ASP A 486 18.95 29.21 -21.86
C ASP A 486 19.65 28.64 -20.62
N GLY A 487 18.96 27.75 -19.88
CA GLY A 487 19.44 27.12 -18.66
C GLY A 487 19.19 27.92 -17.39
N VAL A 488 18.49 29.06 -17.46
CA VAL A 488 18.09 29.87 -16.31
C VAL A 488 16.57 29.97 -16.27
N ALA A 489 15.97 29.78 -15.09
CA ALA A 489 14.53 29.87 -15.00
C ALA A 489 14.01 31.30 -15.22
N ASP A 490 12.97 31.41 -16.04
CA ASP A 490 12.19 32.61 -16.30
C ASP A 490 11.01 32.70 -15.32
N ILE A 491 10.38 33.87 -15.24
CA ILE A 491 9.13 34.08 -14.49
C ILE A 491 8.00 34.38 -15.45
N VAL A 492 6.86 33.70 -15.29
CA VAL A 492 5.59 34.15 -15.86
C VAL A 492 4.62 34.55 -14.75
N ALA A 493 3.90 35.64 -14.96
CA ALA A 493 2.90 36.11 -14.01
C ALA A 493 1.79 36.93 -14.69
N ARG A 494 0.59 36.89 -14.11
CA ARG A 494 -0.60 37.57 -14.63
C ARG A 494 -0.78 38.92 -13.98
N ASP A 495 -1.03 39.94 -14.79
CA ASP A 495 -1.34 41.28 -14.28
C ASP A 495 -2.82 41.41 -13.84
N ALA A 496 -3.17 42.58 -13.30
CA ALA A 496 -4.53 42.87 -12.84
C ALA A 496 -5.57 43.00 -13.97
N LYS A 497 -5.14 43.22 -15.22
CA LYS A 497 -6.02 43.24 -16.40
C LYS A 497 -6.26 41.84 -16.97
N GLY A 498 -5.49 40.86 -16.50
CA GLY A 498 -5.52 39.50 -16.98
C GLY A 498 -4.56 39.26 -18.14
N ASP A 499 -3.53 40.07 -18.33
CA ASP A 499 -2.49 39.82 -19.33
C ASP A 499 -1.35 39.01 -18.71
N LEU A 500 -0.87 37.98 -19.42
CA LEU A 500 0.27 37.15 -19.00
C LEU A 500 1.57 37.77 -19.52
N TYR A 501 2.50 38.05 -18.61
CA TYR A 501 3.83 38.56 -18.93
C TYR A 501 4.91 37.55 -18.56
N MET A 502 6.01 37.59 -19.30
CA MET A 502 7.23 36.85 -18.98
C MET A 502 8.40 37.81 -18.75
N TRP A 503 9.22 37.46 -17.76
CA TRP A 503 10.51 38.07 -17.47
C TRP A 503 11.58 37.00 -17.66
N ASP A 504 12.47 37.23 -18.62
CA ASP A 504 13.53 36.26 -18.90
C ASP A 504 14.56 36.29 -17.78
N GLY A 505 14.98 35.09 -17.36
CA GLY A 505 16.01 34.88 -16.35
C GLY A 505 17.37 35.37 -16.81
N ARG A 506 18.23 35.70 -15.84
CA ARG A 506 19.65 35.96 -16.06
C ARG A 506 20.43 35.33 -14.92
N THR A 507 21.55 34.71 -15.27
CA THR A 507 22.48 34.11 -14.30
C THR A 507 22.74 35.06 -13.12
N GLY A 508 22.60 34.55 -11.91
CA GLY A 508 22.64 35.34 -10.67
C GLY A 508 21.27 35.84 -10.18
N GLY A 509 20.19 35.48 -10.87
CA GLY A 509 18.80 35.71 -10.42
C GLY A 509 18.24 37.08 -10.73
N ASP A 510 18.83 37.80 -11.68
CA ASP A 510 18.25 39.03 -12.23
C ASP A 510 17.31 38.70 -13.40
N PHE A 511 16.44 39.65 -13.76
CA PHE A 511 15.43 39.43 -14.79
C PHE A 511 15.43 40.56 -15.83
N THR A 512 14.96 40.27 -17.04
CA THR A 512 14.74 41.28 -18.09
C THR A 512 13.55 42.19 -17.74
N LYS A 513 13.23 43.14 -18.63
CA LYS A 513 11.93 43.84 -18.55
C LYS A 513 10.84 42.89 -19.06
N PRO A 514 9.62 42.94 -18.49
CA PRO A 514 8.57 42.04 -18.92
C PRO A 514 8.21 42.27 -20.38
N HIS A 515 7.89 41.19 -21.07
CA HIS A 515 7.21 41.24 -22.35
C HIS A 515 5.90 40.46 -22.27
N LEU A 516 4.94 40.86 -23.10
CA LEU A 516 3.62 40.25 -23.14
C LEU A 516 3.70 38.88 -23.83
N VAL A 517 3.25 37.83 -23.16
CA VAL A 517 3.12 36.48 -23.72
C VAL A 517 1.74 36.30 -24.34
N GLU A 518 0.69 36.57 -23.57
CA GLU A 518 -0.69 36.42 -24.01
C GLU A 518 -1.59 37.48 -23.39
N ALA A 519 -2.34 38.21 -24.22
CA ALA A 519 -3.35 39.16 -23.77
C ALA A 519 -4.64 38.44 -23.38
N GLY A 520 -5.31 38.90 -22.32
CA GLY A 520 -6.60 38.33 -21.90
C GLY A 520 -6.51 36.88 -21.39
N TRP A 521 -5.40 36.54 -20.74
CA TRP A 521 -5.18 35.34 -19.94
C TRP A 521 -6.21 35.20 -18.81
N ASN A 522 -7.35 34.58 -19.12
CA ASN A 522 -8.48 34.39 -18.20
C ASN A 522 -8.38 33.08 -17.38
N TYR A 523 -7.22 32.83 -16.76
CA TYR A 523 -6.97 31.65 -15.94
C TYR A 523 -6.71 32.02 -14.48
N THR A 524 -7.10 31.13 -13.58
CA THR A 524 -7.23 31.34 -12.12
C THR A 524 -6.28 30.47 -11.29
N GLN A 525 -5.41 29.74 -11.98
CA GLN A 525 -4.35 28.92 -11.43
C GLN A 525 -3.36 28.61 -12.54
N ALA A 526 -2.05 28.77 -12.31
CA ALA A 526 -1.02 28.31 -13.23
C ALA A 526 0.15 27.64 -12.49
N THR A 527 0.73 26.61 -13.10
CA THR A 527 1.99 26.00 -12.66
C THR A 527 2.77 25.50 -13.86
N ALA A 528 4.09 25.48 -13.74
CA ALA A 528 4.99 24.98 -14.75
C ALA A 528 5.60 23.63 -14.38
N GLY A 529 6.08 22.89 -15.38
CA GLY A 529 6.78 21.62 -15.23
C GLY A 529 6.95 20.92 -16.57
N ASP A 530 7.86 19.97 -16.70
CA ASP A 530 7.99 19.14 -17.91
C ASP A 530 6.90 18.06 -17.94
N PHE A 531 5.70 18.39 -18.43
CA PHE A 531 4.56 17.47 -18.46
C PHE A 531 4.61 16.52 -19.65
N THR A 532 5.32 16.90 -20.72
CA THR A 532 5.46 16.05 -21.90
C THR A 532 6.61 15.03 -21.78
N GLY A 533 7.57 15.29 -20.90
CA GLY A 533 8.79 14.49 -20.71
C GLY A 533 9.87 14.79 -21.75
N ASP A 534 9.82 15.97 -22.38
CA ASP A 534 10.71 16.35 -23.47
C ASP A 534 11.88 17.25 -23.03
N GLY A 535 12.01 17.46 -21.73
CA GLY A 535 13.03 18.28 -21.08
C GLY A 535 12.75 19.78 -21.14
N LYS A 536 11.60 20.22 -21.64
CA LYS A 536 11.21 21.63 -21.71
C LYS A 536 10.10 21.91 -20.70
N PRO A 537 10.19 23.00 -19.94
CA PRO A 537 9.10 23.43 -19.08
C PRO A 537 7.86 23.77 -19.88
N ASP A 538 6.78 23.05 -19.61
CA ASP A 538 5.44 23.32 -20.09
C ASP A 538 4.67 24.17 -19.06
N LEU A 539 3.55 24.75 -19.49
CA LEU A 539 2.65 25.51 -18.63
C LEU A 539 1.28 24.84 -18.60
N ILE A 540 0.72 24.65 -17.39
CA ILE A 540 -0.69 24.33 -17.23
C ILE A 540 -1.44 25.45 -16.54
N ALA A 541 -2.70 25.63 -16.91
CA ALA A 541 -3.53 26.63 -16.27
C ALA A 541 -5.01 26.26 -16.27
N ARG A 542 -5.71 26.67 -15.21
CA ARG A 542 -7.14 26.42 -15.01
C ARG A 542 -7.98 27.63 -15.35
N ASP A 543 -8.97 27.48 -16.21
CA ASP A 543 -9.90 28.56 -16.53
C ASP A 543 -11.00 28.74 -15.46
N ALA A 544 -11.87 29.74 -15.65
CA ALA A 544 -12.98 30.00 -14.73
C ALA A 544 -14.07 28.91 -14.72
N LYS A 545 -14.08 27.99 -15.70
CA LYS A 545 -15.01 26.85 -15.78
C LYS A 545 -14.43 25.58 -15.15
N ALA A 546 -13.25 25.69 -14.54
CA ALA A 546 -12.47 24.59 -14.00
C ALA A 546 -11.94 23.62 -15.08
N ASP A 547 -11.78 24.07 -16.32
CA ASP A 547 -11.05 23.32 -17.33
C ASP A 547 -9.55 23.57 -17.18
N LEU A 548 -8.78 22.49 -17.07
CA LEU A 548 -7.32 22.51 -17.00
C LEU A 548 -6.75 22.33 -18.40
N TYR A 549 -5.91 23.27 -18.82
CA TYR A 549 -5.27 23.28 -20.13
C TYR A 549 -3.74 23.15 -20.00
N LEU A 550 -3.11 22.59 -21.02
CA LEU A 550 -1.66 22.47 -21.19
C LEU A 550 -1.20 23.24 -22.42
N TRP A 551 -0.12 23.99 -22.25
CA TRP A 551 0.66 24.66 -23.27
C TRP A 551 2.06 24.06 -23.23
N GLU A 552 2.47 23.45 -24.33
CA GLU A 552 3.78 22.81 -24.40
C GLU A 552 4.84 23.88 -24.65
N GLY A 553 5.92 23.84 -23.88
CA GLY A 553 7.04 24.77 -23.99
C GLY A 553 7.88 24.50 -25.23
N LYS A 554 8.31 25.55 -25.93
CA LYS A 554 9.22 25.40 -27.08
C LYS A 554 10.69 25.67 -26.75
N ALA A 555 11.00 26.04 -25.50
CA ALA A 555 12.34 26.44 -25.06
C ALA A 555 12.94 27.55 -25.94
N ASN A 556 12.12 28.56 -26.24
CA ASN A 556 12.51 29.77 -26.96
C ASN A 556 11.65 30.99 -26.55
N GLY A 557 10.92 30.86 -25.43
CA GLY A 557 9.97 31.83 -24.90
C GLY A 557 8.55 31.74 -25.45
N ASP A 558 8.31 30.90 -26.46
CA ASP A 558 6.97 30.64 -26.98
C ASP A 558 6.39 29.31 -26.46
N PHE A 559 5.06 29.23 -26.50
CA PHE A 559 4.32 28.00 -26.22
C PHE A 559 3.57 27.49 -27.45
N THR A 560 3.12 26.24 -27.42
CA THR A 560 2.15 25.71 -28.39
C THR A 560 0.75 26.25 -28.11
N THR A 561 -0.20 25.98 -29.02
CA THR A 561 -1.61 26.24 -28.75
C THR A 561 -2.11 25.32 -27.65
N ARG A 562 -2.86 25.89 -26.69
CA ARG A 562 -3.41 25.14 -25.56
C ARG A 562 -4.17 23.88 -25.99
N ARG A 563 -3.99 22.78 -25.26
CA ARG A 563 -4.87 21.60 -25.31
C ARG A 563 -5.57 21.41 -23.98
N LEU A 564 -6.82 20.94 -24.03
CA LEU A 564 -7.55 20.55 -22.82
C LEU A 564 -6.91 19.28 -22.24
N LEU A 565 -6.50 19.33 -20.98
CA LEU A 565 -6.08 18.15 -20.23
C LEU A 565 -7.28 17.46 -19.62
N THR A 566 -8.07 18.20 -18.84
CA THR A 566 -9.24 17.67 -18.15
C THR A 566 -10.19 18.79 -17.74
N GLY A 567 -11.47 18.46 -17.53
CA GLY A 567 -12.47 19.37 -16.98
C GLY A 567 -12.73 19.12 -15.50
N GLY A 568 -13.36 20.08 -14.82
CA GLY A 568 -13.78 19.93 -13.42
C GLY A 568 -12.63 19.96 -12.40
N TRP A 569 -11.54 20.64 -12.72
CA TRP A 569 -10.38 20.87 -11.85
C TRP A 569 -10.69 21.88 -10.73
N THR A 570 -11.50 21.49 -9.75
CA THR A 570 -12.01 22.38 -8.69
C THR A 570 -11.09 22.51 -7.46
N TYR A 571 -9.79 22.25 -7.64
CA TYR A 571 -8.80 22.30 -6.56
C TYR A 571 -8.39 23.73 -6.24
N SER A 572 -8.24 24.06 -4.95
CA SER A 572 -7.83 25.40 -4.51
C SER A 572 -6.37 25.68 -4.87
N GLU A 573 -5.56 24.63 -4.98
CA GLU A 573 -4.13 24.75 -5.30
C GLU A 573 -3.66 23.58 -6.17
N THR A 574 -2.71 23.86 -7.07
CA THR A 574 -2.03 22.86 -7.90
C THR A 574 -0.55 23.17 -7.93
N ALA A 575 0.28 22.16 -7.68
CA ALA A 575 1.72 22.22 -7.88
C ALA A 575 2.16 21.04 -8.76
N ALA A 576 3.35 21.16 -9.34
CA ALA A 576 3.91 20.16 -10.24
C ALA A 576 5.35 19.83 -9.89
N GLY A 577 5.76 18.57 -10.07
CA GLY A 577 7.13 18.15 -9.80
C GLY A 577 7.41 16.70 -10.22
N ALA A 578 8.68 16.37 -10.39
CA ALA A 578 9.14 15.01 -10.72
C ALA A 578 9.29 14.13 -9.46
N PHE A 579 8.17 13.59 -8.95
CA PHE A 579 8.14 12.86 -7.67
C PHE A 579 8.62 11.39 -7.71
N TYR A 580 8.77 10.79 -8.90
CA TYR A 580 9.15 9.37 -9.09
C TYR A 580 10.54 9.16 -9.72
N GLY A 581 11.33 10.23 -9.87
CA GLY A 581 12.56 10.22 -10.67
C GLY A 581 12.29 10.09 -12.18
N GLY A 582 13.17 10.65 -13.02
CA GLY A 582 13.03 10.60 -14.48
C GLY A 582 12.59 11.89 -15.17
N GLY A 583 12.52 13.01 -14.45
CA GLY A 583 12.38 14.36 -15.02
C GLY A 583 10.97 14.79 -15.43
N THR A 584 10.05 13.84 -15.71
CA THR A 584 8.65 14.17 -16.03
C THR A 584 7.90 14.67 -14.79
N SER A 585 7.16 15.76 -14.96
CA SER A 585 6.39 16.40 -13.89
C SER A 585 5.01 15.78 -13.74
N HIS A 586 4.65 15.46 -12.49
CA HIS A 586 3.34 15.00 -12.05
C HIS A 586 2.56 16.17 -11.44
N LEU A 587 1.27 16.01 -11.20
CA LEU A 587 0.46 17.05 -10.53
C LEU A 587 0.10 16.63 -9.13
N ILE A 588 0.19 17.55 -8.20
CA ILE A 588 -0.48 17.47 -6.91
C ILE A 588 -1.47 18.60 -6.78
N ALA A 589 -2.62 18.33 -6.18
CA ALA A 589 -3.65 19.35 -6.00
C ALA A 589 -4.38 19.18 -4.67
N ARG A 590 -4.72 20.32 -4.07
CA ARG A 590 -5.38 20.43 -2.76
C ARG A 590 -6.81 20.93 -2.92
N SER A 591 -7.72 20.43 -2.10
CA SER A 591 -9.07 20.99 -1.99
C SER A 591 -9.28 21.67 -0.63
N GLU A 592 -9.54 22.97 -0.62
CA GLU A 592 -9.92 23.72 0.60
C GLU A 592 -11.15 23.16 1.31
N ALA A 593 -12.06 22.50 0.58
CA ALA A 593 -13.29 21.96 1.17
C ALA A 593 -13.03 20.84 2.18
N ASN A 594 -11.92 20.10 2.06
CA ASN A 594 -11.64 18.93 2.90
C ASN A 594 -10.16 18.78 3.31
N GLY A 595 -9.29 19.67 2.85
CA GLY A 595 -7.85 19.63 3.09
C GLY A 595 -7.16 18.38 2.56
N VAL A 596 -7.73 17.70 1.56
CA VAL A 596 -7.13 16.48 0.98
C VAL A 596 -6.12 16.87 -0.10
N LEU A 597 -4.89 16.37 0.01
CA LEU A 597 -3.87 16.45 -1.02
C LEU A 597 -3.96 15.20 -1.90
N LYS A 598 -4.06 15.41 -3.21
CA LYS A 598 -4.13 14.35 -4.22
C LYS A 598 -3.00 14.50 -5.23
N GLU A 599 -2.62 13.39 -5.84
CA GLU A 599 -1.64 13.30 -6.92
C GLU A 599 -2.28 12.74 -8.18
N TRP A 600 -1.91 13.29 -9.33
CA TRP A 600 -2.16 12.74 -10.66
C TRP A 600 -0.81 12.39 -11.26
N VAL A 601 -0.56 11.08 -11.37
CA VAL A 601 0.68 10.55 -11.90
C VAL A 601 0.68 10.74 -13.42
N ASN A 602 1.64 11.50 -13.93
CA ASN A 602 1.88 11.63 -15.35
C ASN A 602 2.34 10.28 -15.95
N ARG A 603 1.71 9.87 -17.04
CA ARG A 603 1.97 8.63 -17.79
C ARG A 603 2.76 8.89 -19.08
N GLY A 604 3.18 10.12 -19.30
CA GLY A 604 3.88 10.61 -20.49
C GLY A 604 2.98 11.39 -21.44
N GLY A 605 3.55 12.36 -22.16
CA GLY A 605 2.83 13.16 -23.15
C GLY A 605 1.68 13.99 -22.57
N GLY A 606 1.75 14.36 -21.29
CA GLY A 606 0.68 15.08 -20.58
C GLY A 606 -0.59 14.25 -20.32
N ASP A 607 -0.53 12.92 -20.41
CA ASP A 607 -1.61 12.05 -19.92
C ASP A 607 -1.44 11.78 -18.43
N PHE A 608 -2.53 11.90 -17.66
CA PHE A 608 -2.49 11.81 -16.21
C PHE A 608 -3.37 10.69 -15.70
N SER A 609 -2.93 10.03 -14.62
CA SER A 609 -3.74 9.05 -13.92
C SER A 609 -5.01 9.68 -13.33
N ARG A 610 -5.94 8.83 -12.90
CA ARG A 610 -6.93 9.25 -11.89
C ARG A 610 -6.21 9.76 -10.63
N PRO A 611 -6.82 10.64 -9.82
CA PRO A 611 -6.20 11.11 -8.59
C PRO A 611 -5.95 9.97 -7.60
N LEU A 612 -4.72 9.87 -7.11
CA LEU A 612 -4.34 9.23 -5.87
C LEU A 612 -4.51 10.24 -4.73
N ARG A 613 -4.94 9.81 -3.54
CA ARG A 613 -4.84 10.67 -2.35
C ARG A 613 -3.55 10.35 -1.65
N LEU A 614 -2.80 11.40 -1.37
CA LEU A 614 -1.55 11.31 -0.65
C LEU A 614 -1.82 11.37 0.86
N THR A 615 -2.57 12.40 1.26
CA THR A 615 -2.84 12.69 2.67
C THR A 615 -4.00 13.68 2.78
N ASP A 616 -4.30 14.09 3.99
CA ASP A 616 -5.34 15.05 4.38
C ASP A 616 -4.81 16.03 5.43
N GLY A 617 -5.63 17.04 5.74
CA GLY A 617 -5.28 18.11 6.67
C GLY A 617 -4.36 19.18 6.08
N TRP A 618 -4.29 19.30 4.75
CA TRP A 618 -3.50 20.27 3.99
C TRP A 618 -4.27 21.55 3.70
#